data_AF-A0AA38ZZM0-F1
#
_entry.id   AF-A0AA38ZZM0-F1
#
_cell.length_a   1.000
_cell.length_b   1.000
_cell.length_c   1.000
_cell.angle_alpha   90.00
_cell.angle_beta   90.00
_cell.angle_gamma   90.00
#
_symmetry.space_group_name_H-M   'P 1'
#
loop_
_entity.id
_entity.type
_entity.pdbx_description
1 polymer ?
#
loop_
_entity_poly.entity_id
_entity_poly.type
_entity_poly.pdbx_seq_one_letter_code
_entity_poly.pdbx_strand_id
1 'polypeptide(L)'
;MMLMSSLGVVQAKPYLQAGAFEIVDESIKGNFDVESMRKAALIASRSVERDAAQRPVMAEVLAELKEAYSIQLSYLASCGHMN
;
A
#
# COMPACT_ATOMS: atom_id res chain seq x y z
N MET A 1 22.92 18.37 24.86
CA MET A 1 23.56 17.29 24.09
C MET A 1 22.50 16.25 23.78
N MET A 2 22.23 16.02 22.50
CA MET A 2 21.08 15.25 22.01
C MET A 2 21.32 13.74 22.14
N LEU A 3 20.34 13.02 22.67
CA LEU A 3 20.35 11.58 22.88
C LEU A 3 20.44 10.80 21.56
N MET A 4 21.31 9.80 21.55
CA MET A 4 21.32 8.71 20.57
C MET A 4 20.10 7.80 20.81
N SER A 5 18.93 8.18 20.30
CA SER A 5 17.80 7.26 20.15
C SER A 5 18.00 6.45 18.86
N SER A 6 18.55 5.24 19.03
CA SER A 6 18.45 4.09 18.14
C SER A 6 17.87 4.36 16.75
N LEU A 7 18.75 4.41 15.73
CA LEU A 7 18.39 4.35 14.32
C LEU A 7 17.67 3.03 14.02
N GLY A 8 16.37 2.96 14.30
CA GLY A 8 15.49 2.00 13.67
C GLY A 8 15.41 2.39 12.19
N VAL A 9 16.12 1.68 11.33
CA VAL A 9 16.03 1.83 9.87
C VAL A 9 14.56 1.77 9.50
N VAL A 10 14.00 2.88 9.02
CA VAL A 10 12.66 2.91 8.46
C VAL A 10 12.74 2.25 7.09
N GLN A 11 12.57 0.92 7.05
CA GLN A 11 12.84 0.13 5.84
C GLN A 11 11.85 0.37 4.69
N ALA A 12 10.62 0.83 4.93
CA ALA A 12 9.59 0.91 3.88
C ALA A 12 9.24 2.36 3.48
N LYS A 13 9.22 3.28 4.44
CA LYS A 13 8.71 4.65 4.23
C LYS A 13 9.47 5.52 3.21
N PRO A 14 10.82 5.49 3.10
CA PRO A 14 11.50 6.25 2.05
C PRO A 14 11.13 5.76 0.65
N TYR A 15 10.79 4.48 0.49
CA TYR A 15 10.32 3.94 -0.78
C TYR A 15 8.89 4.42 -1.10
N LEU A 16 8.01 4.47 -0.10
CA LEU A 16 6.60 4.91 -0.25
C LEU A 16 6.43 6.42 -0.53
N GLN A 17 7.41 7.25 -0.15
CA GLN A 17 7.39 8.69 -0.43
C GLN A 17 7.76 9.08 -1.87
N ALA A 18 8.29 8.15 -2.68
CA ALA A 18 8.62 8.42 -4.09
C ALA A 18 7.38 8.52 -5.00
N GLY A 19 6.20 8.19 -4.48
CA GLY A 19 4.96 8.10 -5.24
C GLY A 19 4.47 6.67 -5.18
N ALA A 20 3.35 6.45 -4.48
CA ALA A 20 2.80 5.13 -4.20
C ALA A 20 2.55 4.24 -5.44
N PHE A 21 2.53 4.83 -6.64
CA PHE A 21 2.30 4.14 -7.90
C PHE A 21 3.58 3.62 -8.59
N GLU A 22 4.76 4.14 -8.26
CA GLU A 22 6.04 3.72 -8.88
C GLU A 22 6.67 2.50 -8.17
N ILE A 23 5.96 1.90 -7.20
CA ILE A 23 6.47 0.85 -6.29
C ILE A 23 5.67 -0.45 -6.46
N VAL A 24 4.92 -0.58 -7.56
CA VAL A 24 4.30 -1.85 -7.91
C VAL A 24 5.36 -2.69 -8.61
N ASP A 25 5.52 -3.93 -8.14
CA ASP A 25 6.49 -4.86 -8.72
C ASP A 25 6.27 -5.00 -10.24
N GLU A 26 7.33 -4.81 -11.02
CA GLU A 26 7.28 -4.82 -12.49
C GLU A 26 6.75 -6.17 -13.03
N SER A 27 6.93 -7.26 -12.27
CA SER A 27 6.40 -8.58 -12.63
C SER A 27 4.86 -8.66 -12.61
N ILE A 28 4.18 -7.71 -11.96
CA ILE A 28 2.71 -7.56 -11.99
C ILE A 28 2.25 -7.00 -13.36
N LYS A 29 3.17 -6.46 -14.17
CA LYS A 29 2.97 -6.06 -15.58
C LYS A 29 1.76 -5.17 -15.85
N GLY A 30 1.38 -4.34 -14.88
CA GLY A 30 0.20 -3.48 -15.01
C GLY A 30 -1.14 -4.23 -15.03
N ASN A 31 -1.17 -5.52 -14.66
CA ASN A 31 -2.41 -6.31 -14.59
C ASN A 31 -3.17 -6.03 -13.28
N PHE A 32 -3.38 -4.76 -13.00
CA PHE A 32 -4.04 -4.29 -11.79
C PHE A 32 -4.82 -3.02 -12.04
N ASP A 33 -5.85 -2.82 -11.23
CA ASP A 33 -6.56 -1.56 -11.17
C ASP A 33 -5.76 -0.52 -10.36
N VAL A 34 -5.65 0.68 -10.91
CA VAL A 34 -4.88 1.79 -10.32
C VAL A 34 -5.46 2.19 -8.96
N GLU A 35 -6.78 2.23 -8.81
CA GLU A 35 -7.43 2.58 -7.54
C GLU A 35 -7.20 1.49 -6.49
N SER A 36 -7.31 0.21 -6.89
CA SER A 36 -6.97 -0.92 -6.01
C SER A 36 -5.55 -0.81 -5.45
N MET A 37 -4.55 -0.61 -6.32
CA MET A 37 -3.16 -0.49 -5.86
C MET A 37 -2.92 0.76 -5.03
N ARG A 38 -3.58 1.89 -5.37
CA ARG A 38 -3.50 3.11 -4.56
C ARG A 38 -3.94 2.86 -3.13
N LYS A 39 -5.08 2.20 -2.93
CA LYS A 39 -5.62 1.88 -1.60
C LYS A 39 -4.66 0.97 -0.83
N ALA A 40 -4.17 -0.08 -1.48
CA ALA A 40 -3.20 -1.01 -0.88
C ALA A 40 -1.89 -0.29 -0.46
N ALA A 41 -1.33 0.55 -1.32
CA ALA A 41 -0.11 1.28 -1.03
C ALA A 41 -0.31 2.34 0.07
N LEU A 42 -1.45 3.02 0.09
CA LEU A 42 -1.78 4.01 1.12
C LEU A 42 -1.88 3.37 2.51
N ILE A 43 -2.61 2.26 2.64
CA ILE A 43 -2.75 1.57 3.92
C ILE A 43 -1.43 0.97 4.39
N ALA A 44 -0.60 0.45 3.46
CA ALA A 44 0.76 0.00 3.76
C ALA A 44 1.64 1.15 4.27
N SER A 45 1.57 2.33 3.64
CA SER A 45 2.32 3.52 4.07
C SER A 45 1.93 3.99 5.46
N ARG A 46 0.63 4.03 5.77
CA ARG A 46 0.14 4.38 7.11
C ARG A 46 0.57 3.35 8.16
N SER A 47 0.65 2.08 7.78
CA SER A 47 1.07 0.98 8.69
C SER A 47 2.52 1.09 9.15
N VAL A 48 3.37 1.80 8.40
CA VAL A 48 4.79 2.01 8.72
C VAL A 48 5.09 3.43 9.22
N GLU A 49 4.07 4.14 9.69
CA GLU A 49 4.23 5.45 10.30
C GLU A 49 5.22 5.40 11.49
N ARG A 50 6.04 6.45 11.62
CA ARG A 50 7.01 6.53 12.73
C ARG A 50 6.28 6.71 14.05
N ASP A 51 5.26 7.57 14.02
CA ASP A 51 4.35 7.73 15.13
C ASP A 51 3.37 6.55 15.15
N ALA A 52 3.41 5.78 16.25
CA ALA A 52 2.54 4.63 16.43
C ALA A 52 1.06 5.03 16.53
N ALA A 53 0.74 6.25 16.97
CA ALA A 53 -0.64 6.74 17.04
C ALA A 53 -1.24 7.01 15.66
N GLN A 54 -0.41 7.20 14.63
CA GLN A 54 -0.85 7.39 13.24
C GLN A 54 -1.02 6.07 12.48
N ARG A 55 -0.55 4.95 13.06
CA ARG A 55 -0.72 3.63 12.47
C ARG A 55 -2.18 3.20 12.56
N PRO A 56 -2.75 2.64 11.48
CA PRO A 56 -4.10 2.13 11.48
C PRO A 56 -4.22 0.92 12.42
N VAL A 57 -5.40 0.75 13.00
CA VAL A 57 -5.72 -0.50 13.70
C VAL A 57 -5.98 -1.62 12.68
N MET A 58 -5.79 -2.87 13.07
CA MET A 58 -5.96 -4.00 12.15
C MET A 58 -7.36 -4.09 11.51
N ALA A 59 -8.40 -3.58 12.18
CA ALA A 59 -9.74 -3.51 11.60
C ALA A 59 -9.80 -2.55 10.39
N GLU A 60 -9.13 -1.40 10.45
CA GLU A 60 -9.03 -0.46 9.33
C GLU A 60 -8.19 -1.05 8.21
N VAL A 61 -7.06 -1.69 8.55
CA VAL A 61 -6.22 -2.39 7.56
C VAL A 61 -7.03 -3.42 6.78
N LEU A 62 -7.81 -4.24 7.49
CA LEU A 62 -8.64 -5.25 6.86
C LEU A 62 -9.74 -4.65 5.98
N ALA A 63 -10.35 -3.54 6.41
CA ALA A 63 -11.40 -2.87 5.65
C ALA A 63 -10.86 -2.32 4.31
N GLU A 64 -9.76 -1.58 4.36
CA GLU A 64 -9.12 -0.99 3.17
C GLU A 64 -8.63 -2.07 2.19
N LEU A 65 -8.03 -3.15 2.70
CA LEU A 65 -7.55 -4.25 1.85
C LEU A 65 -8.70 -5.01 1.18
N LYS A 66 -9.84 -5.20 1.88
CA LYS A 66 -11.03 -5.82 1.29
C LYS A 66 -11.61 -4.97 0.17
N GLU A 67 -11.65 -3.65 0.35
CA GLU A 67 -12.12 -2.74 -0.69
C GLU A 67 -11.19 -2.74 -1.91
N ALA A 68 -9.88 -2.63 -1.68
CA ALA A 68 -8.88 -2.74 -2.75
C ALA A 68 -9.02 -4.06 -3.53
N TYR A 69 -9.23 -5.18 -2.83
CA TYR A 69 -9.43 -6.48 -3.47
C TYR A 69 -10.73 -6.55 -4.28
N SER A 70 -11.83 -5.99 -3.76
CA SER A 70 -13.12 -5.92 -4.47
C SER A 70 -13.00 -5.14 -5.79
N ILE A 71 -12.25 -4.04 -5.79
CA ILE A 71 -11.98 -3.24 -7.00
C ILE A 71 -11.17 -4.07 -8.00
N GLN A 72 -10.11 -4.74 -7.55
CA GLN A 72 -9.29 -5.60 -8.41
C GLN A 72 -10.09 -6.75 -9.02
N LEU A 73 -10.98 -7.38 -8.26
CA LEU A 73 -11.85 -8.43 -8.78
C LEU A 73 -12.79 -7.90 -9.88
N SER A 74 -13.32 -6.70 -9.70
CA SER A 74 -14.19 -6.05 -10.69
C SER A 74 -13.42 -5.73 -11.98
N TYR A 75 -12.17 -5.26 -11.85
CA TYR A 75 -11.26 -5.05 -12.97
C TYR A 75 -10.94 -6.36 -13.71
N LEU A 76 -10.61 -7.43 -12.99
CA LEU A 76 -10.32 -8.74 -13.62
C LEU A 76 -11.56 -9.32 -14.32
N ALA A 77 -12.75 -9.12 -13.76
CA ALA A 77 -14.00 -9.55 -14.38
C ALA A 77 -14.31 -8.77 -15.67
N SER A 78 -13.96 -7.49 -15.76
CA SER A 78 -14.15 -6.68 -16.97
C SER A 78 -13.07 -6.94 -18.03
N CYS A 79 -11.82 -7.21 -17.61
CA CYS A 79 -10.73 -7.59 -18.51
C CYS A 79 -10.82 -9.05 -19.01
N GLY A 80 -11.50 -9.93 -18.26
CA GLY A 80 -11.73 -11.33 -18.63
C GLY A 80 -12.60 -11.56 -19.88
N HIS A 81 -13.17 -10.51 -20.46
CA HIS A 81 -13.91 -10.54 -21.73
C HIS A 81 -13.04 -10.35 -22.98
N MET A 82 -11.71 -10.29 -22.84
CA MET A 82 -10.76 -10.12 -23.95
C MET A 82 -9.96 -11.39 -24.29
N ASN A 83 -10.59 -12.58 -24.21
CA ASN A 83 -10.04 -13.82 -24.75
C ASN A 83 -11.03 -14.49 -25.70
#